data_AF-E6X388-F1
#
_entry.id   AF-E6X388-F1
#
_cell.length_a   1.000
_cell.length_b   1.000
_cell.length_c   1.000
_cell.angle_alpha   90.00
_cell.angle_beta   90.00
_cell.angle_gamma   90.00
#
_symmetry.space_group_name_H-M   'P 1'
#
loop_
_entity.id
_entity.type
_entity.pdbx_description
1 polymer ?
#
loop_
_entity_poly.entity_id
_entity_poly.type
_entity_poly.pdbx_seq_one_letter_code
_entity_poly.pdbx_strand_id
1 'polypeptide(L)'
;MNKEFAEFLDTLILEDIENPEHPSDFESGHDYAVLILRLPHRGKNGELEVNSLAFLTRQGKCYRYNRDKRDFEAIGTFQDLHRILDETTDRLVREIRQYHVEIDRLEETLYDDHSPRDFMERWITYKKEVSLINRLMFHATLSFELFVHYGKKSKDFDELAYADILEHMTRVRDLSKAAMEKLDNLHDFYRTKVDERMNRNMYWLTIISAIFLPLTLVTGFFGMNTGGLPYTDDPNGTAKVIIVSLILEAVFLVSFLLMMSPRIKRFRRKTPSV
;
A
#
# COMPACT_ATOMS: atom_id res chain seq x y z
N MET A 1 -25.11 -8.55 30.94
CA MET A 1 -24.09 -8.16 31.92
C MET A 1 -24.53 -8.54 33.32
N ASN A 2 -23.70 -9.30 34.03
CA ASN A 2 -23.87 -9.65 35.42
C ASN A 2 -23.92 -8.36 36.27
N LYS A 3 -24.90 -8.25 37.18
CA LYS A 3 -25.10 -7.04 38.00
C LYS A 3 -23.86 -6.64 38.79
N GLU A 4 -23.04 -7.62 39.15
CA GLU A 4 -21.79 -7.45 39.88
C GLU A 4 -20.77 -6.52 39.19
N PHE A 5 -20.69 -6.53 37.85
CA PHE A 5 -19.74 -5.69 37.11
C PHE A 5 -20.30 -4.28 36.83
N ALA A 6 -21.60 -4.18 36.62
CA ALA A 6 -22.30 -2.91 36.35
C ALA A 6 -22.32 -1.96 37.55
N GLU A 7 -22.11 -2.46 38.78
CA GLU A 7 -22.13 -1.66 40.00
C GLU A 7 -20.87 -0.81 40.20
N PHE A 8 -19.73 -1.18 39.60
CA PHE A 8 -18.46 -0.48 39.80
C PHE A 8 -17.79 0.03 38.53
N LEU A 9 -18.19 -0.46 37.35
CA LEU A 9 -17.74 0.08 36.08
C LEU A 9 -18.50 1.36 35.75
N ASP A 10 -17.80 2.39 35.31
CA ASP A 10 -18.43 3.61 34.79
C ASP A 10 -19.28 3.27 33.56
N THR A 11 -20.39 4.00 33.38
CA THR A 11 -21.26 3.85 32.21
C THR A 11 -20.50 4.13 30.92
N LEU A 12 -19.57 5.10 30.93
CA LEU A 12 -18.75 5.43 29.76
C LEU A 12 -17.85 4.25 29.35
N ILE A 13 -17.16 3.64 30.32
CA ILE A 13 -16.30 2.47 30.08
C ILE A 13 -17.11 1.30 29.48
N LEU A 14 -18.35 1.11 29.95
CA LEU A 14 -19.24 0.09 29.41
C LEU A 14 -19.66 0.39 27.96
N GLU A 15 -19.97 1.63 27.64
CA GLU A 15 -20.26 2.07 26.27
C GLU A 15 -19.05 1.82 25.34
N ASP A 16 -17.84 2.09 25.82
CA ASP A 16 -16.60 1.87 25.07
C ASP A 16 -16.31 0.38 24.84
N ILE A 17 -16.52 -0.45 25.86
CA ILE A 17 -16.43 -1.92 25.72
C ILE A 17 -17.46 -2.43 24.72
N GLU A 18 -18.71 -1.96 24.79
CA GLU A 18 -19.79 -2.40 23.91
C GLU A 18 -19.58 -1.96 22.46
N ASN A 19 -18.92 -0.83 22.23
CA ASN A 19 -18.61 -0.32 20.90
C ASN A 19 -17.47 -1.11 20.21
N PRO A 20 -17.75 -1.89 19.14
CA PRO A 20 -16.72 -2.68 18.45
C PRO A 20 -15.72 -1.83 17.67
N GLU A 21 -16.07 -0.56 17.39
CA GLU A 21 -15.23 0.38 16.65
C GLU A 21 -14.36 1.25 17.57
N HIS A 22 -14.57 1.19 18.90
CA HIS A 22 -13.78 1.92 19.87
C HIS A 22 -12.29 1.59 19.69
N PRO A 23 -11.39 2.59 19.66
CA PRO A 23 -9.96 2.32 19.57
C PRO A 23 -9.46 1.47 20.74
N SER A 24 -8.28 0.89 20.59
CA SER A 24 -7.60 0.31 21.75
C SER A 24 -7.43 1.38 22.82
N ASP A 25 -7.72 1.02 24.06
CA ASP A 25 -7.63 1.93 25.20
C ASP A 25 -7.33 1.17 26.49
N PHE A 26 -6.83 1.90 27.48
CA PHE A 26 -6.59 1.38 28.80
C PHE A 26 -7.06 2.37 29.86
N GLU A 27 -7.97 1.91 30.71
CA GLU A 27 -8.48 2.67 31.84
C GLU A 27 -8.31 1.88 33.14
N SER A 28 -8.07 2.58 34.25
CA SER A 28 -7.97 1.97 35.56
C SER A 28 -8.73 2.76 36.62
N GLY A 29 -9.51 2.04 37.43
CA GLY A 29 -10.14 2.55 38.63
C GLY A 29 -9.32 2.26 39.88
N HIS A 30 -9.97 2.40 41.05
CA HIS A 30 -9.34 2.15 42.34
C HIS A 30 -8.93 0.68 42.56
N ASP A 31 -9.76 -0.27 42.13
CA ASP A 31 -9.57 -1.70 42.35
C ASP A 31 -9.69 -2.55 41.08
N TYR A 32 -9.91 -1.92 39.92
CA TYR A 32 -10.04 -2.59 38.64
C TYR A 32 -9.21 -1.91 37.54
N ALA A 33 -8.94 -2.63 36.46
CA ALA A 33 -8.47 -2.05 35.22
C ALA A 33 -9.08 -2.74 33.99
N VAL A 34 -9.40 -1.95 32.97
CA VAL A 34 -9.97 -2.37 31.70
C VAL A 34 -8.97 -2.12 30.59
N LEU A 35 -8.70 -3.16 29.81
CA LEU A 35 -7.86 -3.11 28.62
C LEU A 35 -8.73 -3.46 27.41
N ILE A 36 -8.87 -2.51 26.48
CA ILE A 36 -9.52 -2.72 25.19
C ILE A 36 -8.41 -2.80 24.14
N LEU A 37 -8.37 -3.89 23.39
CA LEU A 37 -7.45 -4.10 22.28
C LEU A 37 -8.23 -4.35 21.01
N ARG A 38 -8.14 -3.40 20.09
CA ARG A 38 -8.68 -3.52 18.73
C ARG A 38 -7.59 -4.02 17.80
N LEU A 39 -7.62 -5.31 17.50
CA LEU A 39 -6.56 -6.03 16.79
C LEU A 39 -7.06 -6.59 15.46
N PRO A 40 -6.22 -6.59 14.41
CA PRO A 40 -6.54 -7.24 13.15
C PRO A 40 -6.54 -8.77 13.31
N HIS A 41 -7.30 -9.46 12.47
CA HIS A 41 -7.22 -10.91 12.31
C HIS A 41 -7.74 -11.32 10.93
N ARG A 42 -7.26 -12.45 10.40
CA ARG A 42 -7.85 -13.08 9.22
C ARG A 42 -9.16 -13.80 9.59
N GLY A 43 -10.24 -13.41 8.93
CA GLY A 43 -11.55 -14.07 8.98
C GLY A 43 -11.57 -15.39 8.21
N LYS A 44 -12.70 -16.11 8.24
CA LYS A 44 -12.84 -17.43 7.58
C LYS A 44 -12.67 -17.37 6.07
N ASN A 45 -13.03 -16.24 5.47
CA ASN A 45 -12.94 -16.02 4.02
C ASN A 45 -11.53 -15.58 3.59
N GLY A 46 -10.60 -15.46 4.55
CA GLY A 46 -9.27 -14.94 4.31
C GLY A 46 -9.23 -13.42 4.21
N GLU A 47 -10.30 -12.68 4.48
CA GLU A 47 -10.30 -11.21 4.54
C GLU A 47 -9.74 -10.71 5.89
N LEU A 48 -9.14 -9.52 5.87
CA LEU A 48 -8.66 -8.86 7.08
C LEU A 48 -9.84 -8.23 7.82
N GLU A 49 -10.17 -8.78 8.97
CA GLU A 49 -11.23 -8.32 9.85
C GLU A 49 -10.63 -7.75 11.15
N VAL A 50 -11.44 -7.02 11.92
CA VAL A 50 -10.99 -6.37 13.15
C VAL A 50 -11.77 -6.91 14.34
N ASN A 51 -11.05 -7.41 15.35
CA ASN A 51 -11.63 -7.85 16.61
C ASN A 51 -11.36 -6.82 17.70
N SER A 52 -12.40 -6.44 18.43
CA SER A 52 -12.28 -5.66 19.66
C SER A 52 -12.39 -6.59 20.87
N LEU A 53 -11.24 -6.83 21.51
CA LEU A 53 -11.07 -7.66 22.69
C LEU A 53 -11.03 -6.75 23.93
N ALA A 54 -11.96 -6.94 24.86
CA ALA A 54 -11.94 -6.22 26.13
C ALA A 54 -11.66 -7.20 27.28
N PHE A 55 -10.74 -6.79 28.16
CA PHE A 55 -10.33 -7.53 29.34
C PHE A 55 -10.50 -6.67 30.58
N LEU A 56 -10.99 -7.27 31.65
CA LEU A 56 -11.14 -6.65 32.96
C LEU A 56 -10.24 -7.39 33.94
N THR A 57 -9.47 -6.66 34.73
CA THR A 57 -8.65 -7.20 35.82
C THR A 57 -9.11 -6.60 37.13
N ARG A 58 -9.30 -7.43 38.16
CA ARG A 58 -9.71 -7.01 39.50
C ARG A 58 -9.18 -8.00 40.53
N GLN A 59 -8.42 -7.52 41.51
CA GLN A 59 -7.86 -8.35 42.60
C GLN A 59 -7.13 -9.62 42.11
N GLY A 60 -6.34 -9.52 41.04
CA GLY A 60 -5.58 -10.64 40.47
C GLY A 60 -6.39 -11.60 39.59
N LYS A 61 -7.72 -11.45 39.52
CA LYS A 61 -8.58 -12.18 38.58
C LYS A 61 -8.72 -11.42 37.28
N CYS A 62 -8.71 -12.16 36.18
CA CYS A 62 -8.88 -11.64 34.84
C CYS A 62 -10.18 -12.18 34.23
N TYR A 63 -10.86 -11.31 33.49
CA TYR A 63 -12.11 -11.57 32.80
C TYR A 63 -11.99 -11.10 31.35
N ARG A 64 -12.67 -11.77 30.43
CA ARG A 64 -12.81 -11.36 29.03
C ARG A 64 -14.25 -11.03 28.74
N TYR A 65 -14.49 -9.92 28.05
CA TYR A 65 -15.82 -9.55 27.62
C TYR A 65 -16.30 -10.46 26.48
N ASN A 66 -17.45 -11.11 26.69
CA ASN A 66 -18.17 -11.87 25.70
C ASN A 66 -19.26 -10.98 25.08
N ARG A 67 -19.05 -10.56 23.83
CA ARG A 67 -19.96 -9.65 23.11
C ARG A 67 -21.33 -10.27 22.84
N ASP A 68 -21.42 -11.58 22.61
CA ASP A 68 -22.69 -12.26 22.35
C ASP A 68 -23.59 -12.30 23.59
N LYS A 69 -22.98 -12.54 24.76
CA LYS A 69 -23.68 -12.55 26.06
C LYS A 69 -23.77 -11.17 26.69
N ARG A 70 -23.05 -10.19 26.14
CA ARG A 70 -22.83 -8.85 26.71
C ARG A 70 -22.43 -8.93 28.18
N ASP A 71 -21.42 -9.75 28.48
CA ASP A 71 -21.00 -10.02 29.85
C ASP A 71 -19.52 -10.42 29.96
N PHE A 72 -18.96 -10.27 31.16
CA PHE A 72 -17.60 -10.70 31.44
C PHE A 72 -17.56 -12.17 31.88
N GLU A 73 -16.71 -12.95 31.22
CA GLU A 73 -16.44 -14.35 31.55
C GLU A 73 -15.06 -14.45 32.19
N ALA A 74 -14.97 -15.15 33.33
CA ALA A 74 -13.70 -15.36 34.01
C ALA A 74 -12.76 -16.19 33.14
N ILE A 75 -11.54 -15.69 32.92
CA ILE A 75 -10.48 -16.40 32.18
C ILE A 75 -9.40 -16.96 33.10
N GLY A 76 -9.34 -16.49 34.36
CA GLY A 76 -8.40 -16.96 35.36
C GLY A 76 -7.55 -15.83 35.91
N THR A 77 -6.23 -15.92 35.69
CA THR A 77 -5.22 -15.01 36.25
C THR A 77 -4.51 -14.19 35.17
N PHE A 78 -3.53 -13.36 35.56
CA PHE A 78 -2.64 -12.69 34.61
C PHE A 78 -1.89 -13.71 33.72
N GLN A 79 -1.59 -14.91 34.19
CA GLN A 79 -0.94 -15.93 33.36
C GLN A 79 -1.86 -16.41 32.23
N ASP A 80 -3.16 -16.53 32.48
CA ASP A 80 -4.15 -16.92 31.47
C ASP A 80 -4.38 -15.81 30.45
N LEU A 81 -4.45 -14.55 30.92
CA LEU A 81 -4.50 -13.39 30.07
C LEU A 81 -3.26 -13.28 29.17
N HIS A 82 -2.07 -13.45 29.75
CA HIS A 82 -0.81 -13.49 29.02
C HIS A 82 -0.87 -14.50 27.88
N ARG A 83 -1.24 -15.76 28.15
CA ARG A 83 -1.34 -16.82 27.13
C ARG A 83 -2.26 -16.43 25.95
N ILE A 84 -3.42 -15.83 26.24
CA ILE A 84 -4.36 -15.39 25.19
C ILE A 84 -3.74 -14.29 24.32
N LEU A 85 -3.10 -13.31 24.97
CA LEU A 85 -2.50 -12.17 24.30
C LEU A 85 -1.26 -12.59 23.49
N ASP A 86 -0.40 -13.42 24.07
CA ASP A 86 0.78 -14.00 23.43
C ASP A 86 0.38 -14.73 22.14
N GLU A 87 -0.51 -15.73 22.22
CA GLU A 87 -1.01 -16.45 21.04
C GLU A 87 -1.59 -15.51 19.97
N THR A 88 -2.27 -14.44 20.39
CA THR A 88 -2.83 -13.43 19.48
C THR A 88 -1.75 -12.60 18.80
N THR A 89 -0.77 -12.08 19.56
CA THR A 89 0.33 -11.28 19.01
C THR A 89 1.26 -12.11 18.12
N ASP A 90 1.45 -13.37 18.47
CA ASP A 90 2.31 -14.29 17.74
C ASP A 90 1.73 -14.62 16.35
N ARG A 91 0.40 -14.73 16.25
CA ARG A 91 -0.31 -14.80 14.96
C ARG A 91 -0.13 -13.53 14.14
N LEU A 92 -0.23 -12.35 14.75
CA LEU A 92 -0.03 -11.07 14.06
C LEU A 92 1.38 -10.93 13.50
N VAL A 93 2.41 -11.38 14.23
CA VAL A 93 3.79 -11.43 13.75
C VAL A 93 3.91 -12.32 12.51
N ARG A 94 3.28 -13.50 12.51
CA ARG A 94 3.26 -14.39 11.33
C ARG A 94 2.53 -13.75 10.15
N GLU A 95 1.40 -13.10 10.41
CA GLU A 95 0.58 -12.46 9.39
C GLU A 95 1.35 -11.30 8.71
N ILE A 96 1.98 -10.41 9.47
CA ILE A 96 2.74 -9.32 8.85
C ILE A 96 3.94 -9.83 8.03
N ARG A 97 4.59 -10.91 8.47
CA ARG A 97 5.67 -11.55 7.70
C ARG A 97 5.17 -12.12 6.36
N GLN A 98 3.94 -12.63 6.31
CA GLN A 98 3.36 -13.09 5.04
C GLN A 98 3.15 -11.94 4.07
N TYR A 99 2.71 -10.76 4.53
CA TYR A 99 2.64 -9.58 3.66
C TYR A 99 4.01 -9.20 3.10
N HIS A 100 5.07 -9.24 3.90
CA HIS A 100 6.43 -8.97 3.38
C HIS A 100 6.79 -9.92 2.24
N VAL A 101 6.54 -11.23 2.40
CA VAL A 101 6.78 -12.22 1.32
C VAL A 101 5.94 -11.92 0.08
N GLU A 102 4.67 -11.55 0.23
CA GLU A 102 3.82 -11.21 -0.92
C GLU A 102 4.21 -9.90 -1.60
N ILE A 103 4.70 -8.91 -0.83
CA ILE A 103 5.24 -7.65 -1.36
C ILE A 103 6.56 -7.90 -2.09
N ASP A 104 7.41 -8.78 -1.59
CA ASP A 104 8.65 -9.20 -2.26
C ASP A 104 8.34 -9.87 -3.61
N ARG A 105 7.35 -10.77 -3.65
CA ARG A 105 6.87 -11.36 -4.92
C ARG A 105 6.31 -10.31 -5.87
N LEU A 106 5.59 -9.33 -5.34
CA LEU A 106 5.05 -8.22 -6.13
C LEU A 106 6.18 -7.36 -6.72
N GLU A 107 7.27 -7.16 -5.99
CA GLU A 107 8.50 -6.51 -6.48
C GLU A 107 9.16 -7.30 -7.62
N GLU A 108 9.37 -8.61 -7.45
CA GLU A 108 9.97 -9.46 -8.48
C GLU A 108 9.20 -9.37 -9.80
N THR A 109 7.87 -9.35 -9.75
CA THR A 109 7.03 -9.23 -10.96
C THR A 109 7.21 -7.92 -11.71
N LEU A 110 7.65 -6.85 -11.04
CA LEU A 110 7.95 -5.57 -11.69
C LEU A 110 9.32 -5.57 -12.38
N TYR A 111 10.28 -6.35 -11.88
CA TYR A 111 11.63 -6.40 -12.43
C TYR A 111 11.69 -7.19 -13.74
N ASP A 112 10.88 -8.23 -13.90
CA ASP A 112 10.87 -9.06 -15.11
C ASP A 112 10.21 -8.39 -16.35
N ASP A 113 9.96 -7.07 -16.31
CA ASP A 113 9.32 -6.23 -17.34
C ASP A 113 7.90 -6.68 -17.78
N HIS A 114 7.35 -7.69 -17.13
CA HIS A 114 5.98 -8.15 -17.28
C HIS A 114 5.12 -7.55 -16.17
N SER A 115 4.97 -6.22 -16.10
CA SER A 115 4.01 -5.61 -15.15
C SER A 115 2.66 -6.30 -15.29
N PRO A 116 2.23 -7.08 -14.28
CA PRO A 116 0.98 -7.80 -14.36
C PRO A 116 -0.17 -6.82 -14.47
N ARG A 117 -1.24 -7.17 -15.20
CA ARG A 117 -2.43 -6.30 -15.30
C ARG A 117 -3.08 -6.03 -13.94
N ASP A 118 -2.88 -6.95 -13.00
CA ASP A 118 -3.37 -6.94 -11.62
C ASP A 118 -2.38 -6.32 -10.62
N PHE A 119 -1.23 -5.80 -11.05
CA PHE A 119 -0.24 -5.19 -10.14
C PHE A 119 -0.86 -4.16 -9.21
N MET A 120 -1.61 -3.20 -9.78
CA MET A 120 -2.25 -2.13 -9.02
C MET A 120 -3.35 -2.63 -8.10
N GLU A 121 -4.04 -3.72 -8.47
CA GLU A 121 -5.07 -4.36 -7.66
C GLU A 121 -4.47 -5.04 -6.42
N ARG A 122 -3.36 -5.76 -6.60
CA ARG A 122 -2.61 -6.36 -5.49
C ARG A 122 -1.99 -5.29 -4.60
N TRP A 123 -1.37 -4.27 -5.21
CA TRP A 123 -0.77 -3.14 -4.48
C TRP A 123 -1.78 -2.43 -3.58
N ILE A 124 -2.95 -2.06 -4.11
CA ILE A 124 -3.96 -1.33 -3.32
C ILE A 124 -4.52 -2.19 -2.19
N THR A 125 -4.65 -3.50 -2.43
CA THR A 125 -5.11 -4.46 -1.42
C THR A 125 -4.12 -4.53 -0.26
N TYR A 126 -2.85 -4.81 -0.55
CA TYR A 126 -1.81 -4.87 0.48
C TYR A 126 -1.62 -3.53 1.19
N LYS A 127 -1.68 -2.40 0.46
CA LYS A 127 -1.54 -1.06 1.06
C LYS A 127 -2.65 -0.76 2.05
N LYS A 128 -3.91 -1.08 1.71
CA LYS A 128 -5.05 -0.91 2.61
C LYS A 128 -4.94 -1.79 3.85
N GLU A 129 -4.66 -3.08 3.65
CA GLU A 129 -4.58 -4.06 4.74
C GLU A 129 -3.43 -3.74 5.71
N VAL A 130 -2.21 -3.55 5.21
CA VAL A 130 -1.05 -3.22 6.04
C VAL A 130 -1.21 -1.86 6.74
N SER A 131 -1.82 -0.87 6.06
CA SER A 131 -2.10 0.42 6.69
C SER A 131 -3.13 0.31 7.82
N LEU A 132 -4.12 -0.57 7.69
CA LEU A 132 -5.08 -0.85 8.76
C LEU A 132 -4.36 -1.50 9.95
N ILE A 133 -3.53 -2.51 9.70
CA ILE A 133 -2.72 -3.17 10.73
C ILE A 133 -1.86 -2.13 11.48
N ASN A 134 -1.09 -1.31 10.75
CA ASN A 134 -0.23 -0.30 11.36
C ASN A 134 -1.00 0.65 12.29
N ARG A 135 -2.17 1.14 11.84
CA ARG A 135 -3.01 2.06 12.63
C ARG A 135 -3.55 1.38 13.90
N LEU A 136 -4.07 0.16 13.79
CA LEU A 136 -4.59 -0.60 14.93
C LEU A 136 -3.48 -0.91 15.94
N MET A 137 -2.32 -1.36 15.45
CA MET A 137 -1.17 -1.69 16.29
C MET A 137 -0.58 -0.48 16.99
N PHE A 138 -0.64 0.72 16.39
CA PHE A 138 -0.22 1.95 17.05
C PHE A 138 -1.02 2.19 18.34
N HIS A 139 -2.35 2.18 18.26
CA HIS A 139 -3.20 2.35 19.45
C HIS A 139 -3.04 1.18 20.42
N ALA A 140 -3.06 -0.06 19.94
CA ALA A 140 -2.89 -1.24 20.78
C ALA A 140 -1.59 -1.22 21.59
N THR A 141 -0.48 -0.82 20.97
CA THR A 141 0.83 -0.74 21.65
C THR A 141 0.80 0.29 22.77
N LEU A 142 0.21 1.48 22.55
CA LEU A 142 0.11 2.53 23.57
C LEU A 142 -0.75 2.10 24.75
N SER A 143 -1.95 1.58 24.50
CA SER A 143 -2.86 1.10 25.54
C SER A 143 -2.24 -0.06 26.32
N PHE A 144 -1.55 -0.96 25.62
CA PHE A 144 -0.89 -2.09 26.26
C PHE A 144 0.32 -1.66 27.10
N GLU A 145 1.10 -0.67 26.67
CA GLU A 145 2.19 -0.10 27.47
C GLU A 145 1.67 0.46 28.81
N LEU A 146 0.54 1.18 28.79
CA LEU A 146 -0.12 1.67 30.01
C LEU A 146 -0.61 0.53 30.90
N PHE A 147 -1.20 -0.52 30.30
CA PHE A 147 -1.62 -1.72 31.02
C PHE A 147 -0.44 -2.43 31.69
N VAL A 148 0.69 -2.60 30.99
CA VAL A 148 1.91 -3.19 31.56
C VAL A 148 2.41 -2.35 32.73
N HIS A 149 2.44 -1.03 32.59
CA HIS A 149 2.83 -0.13 33.68
C HIS A 149 1.91 -0.26 34.90
N TYR A 150 0.60 -0.37 34.71
CA TYR A 150 -0.35 -0.63 35.79
C TYR A 150 -0.12 -1.99 36.46
N GLY A 151 0.09 -3.03 35.65
CA GLY A 151 0.28 -4.41 36.09
C GLY A 151 1.42 -4.59 37.10
N LYS A 152 2.51 -3.81 36.97
CA LYS A 152 3.67 -3.82 37.90
C LYS A 152 3.32 -3.60 39.38
N LYS A 153 2.13 -3.04 39.68
CA LYS A 153 1.63 -2.86 41.05
C LYS A 153 1.18 -4.17 41.70
N SER A 154 0.84 -5.18 40.89
CA SER A 154 0.41 -6.50 41.35
C SER A 154 1.59 -7.44 41.49
N LYS A 155 1.64 -8.22 42.59
CA LYS A 155 2.71 -9.22 42.82
C LYS A 155 2.63 -10.41 41.86
N ASP A 156 1.44 -10.69 41.36
CA ASP A 156 1.19 -11.84 40.45
C ASP A 156 1.40 -11.46 38.97
N PHE A 157 1.91 -10.25 38.69
CA PHE A 157 2.15 -9.77 37.34
C PHE A 157 3.60 -10.04 36.92
N ASP A 158 3.77 -10.84 35.87
CA ASP A 158 5.08 -11.12 35.28
C ASP A 158 5.47 -10.02 34.28
N GLU A 159 6.23 -9.03 34.75
CA GLU A 159 6.65 -7.90 33.91
C GLU A 159 7.44 -8.35 32.66
N LEU A 160 8.27 -9.39 32.77
CA LEU A 160 9.11 -9.84 31.65
C LEU A 160 8.26 -10.49 30.56
N ALA A 161 7.30 -11.34 30.97
CA ALA A 161 6.40 -12.00 30.03
C ALA A 161 5.54 -10.98 29.26
N TYR A 162 4.98 -9.98 29.95
CA TYR A 162 4.18 -8.93 29.32
C TYR A 162 5.03 -7.95 28.48
N ALA A 163 6.31 -7.73 28.83
CA ALA A 163 7.22 -6.94 28.02
C ALA A 163 7.52 -7.61 26.67
N ASP A 164 7.58 -8.94 26.60
CA ASP A 164 7.76 -9.68 25.34
C ASP A 164 6.58 -9.49 24.38
N ILE A 165 5.34 -9.52 24.91
CA ILE A 165 4.13 -9.19 24.14
C ILE A 165 4.20 -7.76 23.60
N LEU A 166 4.63 -6.79 24.41
CA LEU A 166 4.78 -5.39 24.00
C LEU A 166 5.85 -5.25 22.89
N GLU A 167 6.95 -6.00 22.97
CA GLU A 167 7.95 -6.09 21.91
C GLU A 167 7.33 -6.66 20.62
N HIS A 168 6.52 -7.72 20.71
CA HIS A 168 5.85 -8.33 19.56
C HIS A 168 4.86 -7.35 18.91
N MET A 169 4.05 -6.63 19.69
CA MET A 169 3.15 -5.60 19.17
C MET A 169 3.92 -4.48 18.45
N THR A 170 5.00 -4.01 19.07
CA THR A 170 5.90 -3.00 18.50
C THR A 170 6.52 -3.49 17.18
N ARG A 171 6.98 -4.74 17.15
CA ARG A 171 7.53 -5.38 15.95
C ARG A 171 6.52 -5.46 14.82
N VAL A 172 5.26 -5.83 15.09
CA VAL A 172 4.21 -5.86 14.06
C VAL A 172 3.96 -4.46 13.50
N ARG A 173 3.88 -3.44 14.36
CA ARG A 173 3.73 -2.04 13.93
C ARG A 173 4.89 -1.62 13.02
N ASP A 174 6.12 -1.85 13.44
CA ASP A 174 7.31 -1.40 12.70
C ASP A 174 7.47 -2.16 11.37
N LEU A 175 7.18 -3.48 11.35
CA LEU A 175 7.14 -4.26 10.11
C LEU A 175 6.03 -3.78 9.18
N SER A 176 4.88 -3.36 9.71
CA SER A 176 3.79 -2.82 8.91
C SER A 176 4.17 -1.48 8.28
N LYS A 177 4.85 -0.60 9.03
CA LYS A 177 5.42 0.64 8.50
C LYS A 177 6.43 0.37 7.38
N ALA A 178 7.36 -0.56 7.58
CA ALA A 178 8.35 -0.93 6.56
C ALA A 178 7.69 -1.48 5.28
N ALA A 179 6.66 -2.32 5.42
CA ALA A 179 5.87 -2.82 4.29
C ALA A 179 5.15 -1.69 3.54
N MET A 180 4.59 -0.70 4.26
CA MET A 180 3.97 0.48 3.64
C MET A 180 4.97 1.30 2.83
N GLU A 181 6.18 1.54 3.36
CA GLU A 181 7.26 2.26 2.68
C GLU A 181 7.72 1.50 1.42
N LYS A 182 7.88 0.17 1.52
CA LYS A 182 8.21 -0.67 0.36
C LYS A 182 7.13 -0.58 -0.72
N LEU A 183 5.85 -0.67 -0.35
CA LEU A 183 4.74 -0.49 -1.29
C LEU A 183 4.77 0.88 -1.98
N ASP A 184 5.07 1.97 -1.27
CA ASP A 184 5.18 3.30 -1.88
C ASP A 184 6.31 3.34 -2.92
N ASN A 185 7.47 2.76 -2.60
CA ASN A 185 8.58 2.63 -3.55
C ASN A 185 8.20 1.81 -4.80
N LEU A 186 7.46 0.72 -4.63
CA LEU A 186 6.98 -0.09 -5.76
C LEU A 186 5.99 0.66 -6.66
N HIS A 187 5.11 1.47 -6.07
CA HIS A 187 4.20 2.32 -6.83
C HIS A 187 4.96 3.37 -7.67
N ASP A 188 5.98 4.00 -7.08
CA ASP A 188 6.81 4.98 -7.79
C ASP A 188 7.65 4.33 -8.90
N PHE A 189 8.16 3.13 -8.67
CA PHE A 189 8.85 2.35 -9.71
C PHE A 189 7.90 1.96 -10.85
N TYR A 190 6.70 1.45 -10.51
CA TYR A 190 5.67 1.14 -11.50
C TYR A 190 5.31 2.38 -12.34
N ARG A 191 5.11 3.54 -11.71
CA ARG A 191 4.83 4.79 -12.41
C ARG A 191 5.98 5.17 -13.35
N THR A 192 7.22 5.04 -12.92
CA THR A 192 8.40 5.29 -13.75
C THR A 192 8.41 4.40 -14.99
N LYS A 193 8.07 3.10 -14.84
CA LYS A 193 7.95 2.16 -15.97
C LYS A 193 6.83 2.53 -16.93
N VAL A 194 5.67 2.94 -16.41
CA VAL A 194 4.53 3.41 -17.22
C VAL A 194 4.94 4.66 -18.01
N ASP A 195 5.60 5.62 -17.37
CA ASP A 195 6.08 6.85 -18.03
C ASP A 195 7.14 6.55 -19.11
N GLU A 196 8.04 5.59 -18.87
CA GLU A 196 8.99 5.13 -19.89
C GLU A 196 8.29 4.50 -21.10
N ARG A 197 7.25 3.67 -20.87
CA ARG A 197 6.45 3.08 -21.95
C ARG A 197 5.68 4.15 -22.72
N MET A 198 5.08 5.11 -22.03
CA MET A 198 4.40 6.25 -22.65
C MET A 198 5.36 7.07 -23.51
N ASN A 199 6.55 7.41 -22.98
CA ASN A 199 7.57 8.15 -23.70
C ASN A 199 8.06 7.39 -24.95
N ARG A 200 8.21 6.06 -24.86
CA ARG A 200 8.57 5.21 -26.01
C ARG A 200 7.48 5.17 -27.07
N ASN A 201 6.22 5.05 -26.67
CA ASN A 201 5.09 5.06 -27.61
C ASN A 201 4.95 6.43 -28.29
N MET A 202 5.11 7.51 -27.52
CA MET A 202 5.12 8.88 -28.05
C MET A 202 6.27 9.09 -29.03
N TYR A 203 7.45 8.55 -28.74
CA TYR A 203 8.59 8.57 -29.67
C TYR A 203 8.26 7.91 -31.00
N TRP A 204 7.66 6.72 -30.98
CA TRP A 204 7.24 6.04 -32.21
C TRP A 204 6.18 6.80 -32.99
N LEU A 205 5.15 7.32 -32.32
CA LEU A 205 4.14 8.17 -32.94
C LEU A 205 4.77 9.43 -33.56
N THR A 206 5.78 10.02 -32.89
CA THR A 206 6.47 11.20 -33.41
C THR A 206 7.30 10.86 -34.65
N ILE A 207 7.98 9.70 -34.70
CA ILE A 207 8.67 9.24 -35.92
C ILE A 207 7.70 9.06 -37.08
N ILE A 208 6.57 8.39 -36.83
CA ILE A 208 5.53 8.17 -37.84
C ILE A 208 5.03 9.53 -38.36
N SER A 209 4.70 10.46 -37.46
CA SER A 209 4.27 11.82 -37.84
C SER A 209 5.35 12.59 -38.60
N ALA A 210 6.62 12.46 -38.21
CA ALA A 210 7.74 13.11 -38.89
C ALA A 210 7.87 12.65 -40.35
N ILE A 211 7.55 11.38 -40.63
CA ILE A 211 7.51 10.86 -42.00
C ILE A 211 6.27 11.36 -42.74
N PHE A 212 5.08 11.23 -42.15
CA PHE A 212 3.86 11.49 -42.91
C PHE A 212 3.52 12.98 -43.07
N LEU A 213 3.89 13.84 -42.13
CA LEU A 213 3.45 15.24 -42.13
C LEU A 213 4.00 16.03 -43.33
N PRO A 214 5.30 15.97 -43.68
CA PRO A 214 5.81 16.69 -44.85
C PRO A 214 5.32 16.05 -46.16
N LEU A 215 5.28 14.72 -46.26
CA LEU A 215 4.69 14.04 -47.43
C LEU A 215 3.22 14.45 -47.65
N THR A 216 2.42 14.53 -46.58
CA THR A 216 1.02 14.96 -46.65
C THR A 216 0.89 16.42 -47.05
N LEU A 217 1.81 17.28 -46.60
CA LEU A 217 1.84 18.68 -47.04
C LEU A 217 2.09 18.77 -48.55
N VAL A 218 3.03 17.99 -49.10
CA VAL A 218 3.30 18.04 -50.54
C VAL A 218 2.13 17.48 -51.34
N THR A 219 1.61 16.31 -50.99
CA THR A 219 0.45 15.73 -51.70
C THR A 219 -0.79 16.60 -51.56
N GLY A 220 -1.00 17.22 -50.39
CA GLY A 220 -2.06 18.18 -50.15
C GLY A 220 -1.91 19.45 -51.00
N PHE A 221 -0.71 20.03 -51.08
CA PHE A 221 -0.43 21.23 -51.88
C PHE A 221 -0.71 21.00 -53.37
N PHE A 222 -0.23 19.88 -53.92
CA PHE A 222 -0.48 19.51 -55.32
C PHE A 222 -1.89 18.94 -55.56
N GLY A 223 -2.62 18.58 -54.51
CA GLY A 223 -4.02 18.19 -54.56
C GLY A 223 -5.00 19.37 -54.49
N MET A 224 -4.51 20.61 -54.34
CA MET A 224 -5.35 21.80 -54.35
C MET A 224 -5.85 22.10 -55.76
N ASN A 225 -7.14 22.39 -55.90
CA ASN A 225 -7.76 22.78 -57.19
C ASN A 225 -7.52 24.27 -57.52
N THR A 226 -6.26 24.70 -57.47
CA THR A 226 -5.84 26.08 -57.73
C THR A 226 -4.97 26.16 -58.98
N GLY A 227 -5.20 27.14 -59.84
CA GLY A 227 -4.37 27.36 -61.02
C GLY A 227 -2.96 27.86 -60.68
N GLY A 228 -1.98 27.59 -61.55
CA GLY A 228 -0.59 28.05 -61.40
C GLY A 228 0.30 27.17 -60.52
N LEU A 229 -0.09 25.92 -60.26
CA LEU A 229 0.78 24.97 -59.57
C LEU A 229 2.08 24.73 -60.38
N PRO A 230 3.24 24.72 -59.72
CA PRO A 230 4.52 24.48 -60.39
C PRO A 230 4.54 23.10 -61.04
N TYR A 231 5.26 22.93 -62.15
CA TYR A 231 5.41 21.65 -62.87
C TYR A 231 4.14 21.06 -63.52
N THR A 232 2.99 21.75 -63.50
CA THR A 232 1.73 21.22 -64.07
C THR A 232 1.77 21.09 -65.61
N ASP A 233 2.46 22.01 -66.30
CA ASP A 233 2.57 22.02 -67.77
C ASP A 233 3.78 21.22 -68.30
N ASP A 234 4.55 20.57 -67.42
CA ASP A 234 5.76 19.82 -67.76
C ASP A 234 5.44 18.31 -67.90
N PRO A 235 5.75 17.66 -69.05
CA PRO A 235 5.55 16.22 -69.23
C PRO A 235 6.23 15.33 -68.16
N ASN A 236 7.31 15.81 -67.54
CA ASN A 236 8.02 15.12 -66.45
C ASN A 236 7.70 15.71 -65.06
N GLY A 237 6.66 16.54 -64.95
CA GLY A 237 6.36 17.32 -63.75
C GLY A 237 6.15 16.46 -62.50
N THR A 238 5.37 15.38 -62.60
CA THR A 238 5.14 14.45 -61.48
C THR A 238 6.44 13.82 -60.97
N ALA A 239 7.34 13.42 -61.87
CA ALA A 239 8.62 12.84 -61.49
C ALA A 239 9.52 13.87 -60.78
N LYS A 240 9.54 15.12 -61.25
CA LYS A 240 10.26 16.22 -60.61
C LYS A 240 9.71 16.53 -59.21
N VAL A 241 8.38 16.55 -59.04
CA VAL A 241 7.73 16.74 -57.74
C VAL A 241 8.11 15.63 -56.77
N ILE A 242 8.10 14.35 -57.19
CA ILE A 242 8.51 13.22 -56.34
C ILE A 242 9.97 13.39 -55.89
N ILE A 243 10.89 13.71 -56.80
CA ILE A 243 12.32 13.88 -56.47
C ILE A 243 12.51 15.03 -55.46
N VAL A 244 11.89 16.19 -55.70
CA VAL A 244 11.96 17.33 -54.78
C VAL A 244 11.35 16.98 -53.42
N SER A 245 10.23 16.26 -53.40
CA SER A 245 9.58 15.80 -52.16
C SER A 245 10.49 14.89 -51.36
N LEU A 246 11.14 13.91 -52.00
CA LEU A 246 12.07 13.00 -51.35
C LEU A 246 13.29 13.73 -50.78
N ILE A 247 13.81 14.75 -51.48
CA ILE A 247 14.92 15.57 -50.99
C ILE A 247 14.48 16.40 -49.77
N LEU A 248 13.33 17.06 -49.84
CA LEU A 248 12.78 17.83 -48.72
C LEU A 248 12.53 16.94 -47.50
N GLU A 249 11.98 15.75 -47.72
CA GLU A 249 11.75 14.74 -46.68
C GLU A 249 13.06 14.28 -46.04
N ALA A 250 14.07 13.96 -46.86
CA ALA A 250 15.38 13.56 -46.35
C ALA A 250 16.04 14.67 -45.51
N VAL A 251 15.97 15.92 -45.96
CA VAL A 251 16.49 17.08 -45.21
C VAL A 251 15.73 17.25 -43.89
N PHE A 252 14.40 17.16 -43.93
CA PHE A 252 13.56 17.25 -42.74
C PHE A 252 13.90 16.14 -41.74
N LEU A 253 13.92 14.87 -42.16
CA LEU A 253 14.22 13.73 -41.30
C LEU A 253 15.63 13.81 -40.71
N VAL A 254 16.64 14.18 -41.50
CA VAL A 254 18.01 14.36 -41.00
C VAL A 254 18.06 15.46 -39.94
N SER A 255 17.41 16.62 -40.20
CA SER A 255 17.36 17.72 -39.23
C SER A 255 16.64 17.32 -37.94
N PHE A 256 15.54 16.58 -38.07
CA PHE A 256 14.71 16.09 -36.97
C PHE A 256 15.48 15.07 -36.10
N LEU A 257 16.17 14.10 -36.73
CA LEU A 257 16.99 13.11 -36.04
C LEU A 257 18.17 13.76 -35.32
N LEU A 258 18.83 14.75 -35.94
CA LEU A 258 19.90 15.52 -35.30
C LEU A 258 19.41 16.30 -34.08
N MET A 259 18.23 16.90 -34.15
CA MET A 259 17.61 17.59 -33.00
C MET A 259 17.26 16.63 -31.86
N MET A 260 16.82 15.40 -32.17
CA MET A 260 16.51 14.40 -31.14
C MET A 260 17.75 13.72 -30.54
N SER A 261 18.85 13.58 -31.29
CA SER A 261 20.12 12.97 -30.85
C SER A 261 20.63 13.42 -29.46
N PRO A 262 20.69 14.72 -29.11
CA PRO A 262 21.11 15.15 -27.76
C PRO A 262 20.11 14.77 -26.65
N ARG A 263 18.81 14.58 -26.96
CA ARG A 263 17.81 14.04 -26.02
C ARG A 263 17.97 12.52 -25.84
N ILE A 264 18.42 11.82 -26.88
CA ILE A 264 18.64 10.36 -26.90
C ILE A 264 19.83 9.92 -26.03
N LYS A 265 20.95 10.66 -26.05
CA LYS A 265 22.14 10.33 -25.20
C LYS A 265 21.85 10.43 -23.69
N ARG A 266 20.88 11.24 -23.27
CA ARG A 266 20.46 11.34 -21.85
C ARG A 266 19.58 10.16 -21.41
N PHE A 267 18.75 9.62 -22.31
CA PHE A 267 17.91 8.45 -22.01
C PHE A 267 18.71 7.16 -21.88
N ARG A 268 19.76 7.00 -22.71
CA ARG A 268 20.55 5.76 -22.75
C ARG A 268 21.56 5.60 -21.58
N ARG A 269 21.78 6.64 -20.76
CA ARG A 269 22.67 6.60 -19.57
C ARG A 269 21.96 6.21 -18.27
N LYS A 270 20.63 5.99 -18.29
CA LYS A 270 19.83 5.61 -17.09
C LYS A 270 19.44 4.13 -17.04
N THR A 271 20.13 3.26 -17.77
CA THR A 271 20.12 1.82 -17.48
C THR A 271 21.37 1.53 -16.64
N PRO A 272 21.25 1.16 -15.35
CA PRO A 272 22.37 0.56 -14.66
C PRO A 272 22.65 -0.79 -15.35
N SER A 273 23.89 -1.01 -15.74
CA SER A 273 24.39 -2.36 -15.97
C SER A 273 24.21 -3.15 -14.67
N VAL A 274 23.60 -4.33 -14.80
CA VAL A 274 23.43 -5.38 -13.79
C VAL A 274 24.65 -5.51 -12.89
#